data_AF-A0A7V9K3Q0-F1
#
_entry.id   AF-A0A7V9K3Q0-F1
#
_cell.length_a   1.000
_cell.length_b   1.000
_cell.length_c   1.000
_cell.angle_alpha   90.00
_cell.angle_beta   90.00
_cell.angle_gamma   90.00
#
_symmetry.space_group_name_H-M   'P 1'
#
loop_
_entity.id
_entity.type
_entity.pdbx_description
1 polymer ?
#
loop_
_entity_poly.entity_id
_entity_poly.type
_entity_poly.pdbx_seq_one_letter_code
_entity_poly.pdbx_strand_id
1 'polypeptide(L)'
;MNEAAAPQTYEAAVERLEQIIARLDSNQAGLRETLDLCSEGRGLIEYAAGELDAVGKGLEELKLDELIQRLEGAAGDPPPAA
;
A
#
# COMPACT_ATOMS: atom_id res chain seq x y z
N MET A 1 1.27 -26.24 -12.78
CA MET A 1 1.74 -25.16 -11.90
C MET A 1 0.50 -24.42 -11.44
N ASN A 2 0.18 -24.48 -10.14
CA ASN A 2 -1.04 -23.88 -9.61
C ASN A 2 -0.74 -22.41 -9.31
N GLU A 3 -1.23 -21.50 -10.14
CA GLU A 3 -1.32 -20.07 -9.81
C GLU A 3 -2.38 -19.92 -8.71
N ALA A 4 -1.96 -19.97 -7.46
CA ALA A 4 -2.80 -19.47 -6.38
C ALA A 4 -3.01 -17.97 -6.65
N ALA A 5 -4.24 -17.58 -6.97
CA ALA A 5 -4.59 -16.21 -7.32
C ALA A 5 -4.09 -15.27 -6.21
N ALA A 6 -3.20 -14.34 -6.57
CA ALA A 6 -2.74 -13.31 -5.65
C ALA A 6 -3.95 -12.57 -5.06
N PRO A 7 -3.88 -12.10 -3.80
CA PRO A 7 -4.96 -11.32 -3.22
C PRO A 7 -5.24 -10.12 -4.13
N GLN A 8 -6.51 -9.97 -4.50
CA GLN A 8 -6.93 -8.94 -5.45
C GLN A 8 -7.06 -7.56 -4.77
N THR A 9 -6.92 -7.47 -3.44
CA THR A 9 -7.03 -6.23 -2.66
C THR A 9 -6.06 -6.21 -1.47
N TYR A 10 -5.74 -5.01 -0.99
CA TYR A 10 -4.93 -4.78 0.21
C TYR A 10 -5.52 -5.51 1.43
N GLU A 11 -6.83 -5.40 1.66
CA GLU A 11 -7.50 -6.01 2.81
C GLU A 11 -7.41 -7.54 2.77
N ALA A 12 -7.58 -8.14 1.59
CA ALA A 12 -7.43 -9.58 1.42
C ALA A 12 -5.98 -10.03 1.65
N ALA A 13 -5.00 -9.22 1.25
CA ALA A 13 -3.59 -9.49 1.52
C ALA A 13 -3.28 -9.45 3.02
N VAL A 14 -3.85 -8.49 3.76
CA VAL A 14 -3.71 -8.39 5.22
C VAL A 14 -4.37 -9.58 5.91
N GLU A 15 -5.61 -9.91 5.55
CA GLU A 15 -6.32 -11.06 6.13
C GLU A 15 -5.54 -12.37 5.90
N ARG A 16 -5.00 -12.56 4.70
CA ARG A 16 -4.18 -13.73 4.40
C ARG A 16 -2.88 -13.75 5.20
N LEU A 17 -2.23 -12.60 5.38
CA LEU A 17 -1.02 -12.49 6.19
C LEU A 17 -1.28 -12.86 7.65
N GLU A 18 -2.42 -12.45 8.23
CA GLU A 18 -2.82 -12.82 9.59
C GLU A 18 -3.02 -14.34 9.73
N GLN A 19 -3.63 -14.99 8.73
CA GLN A 19 -3.78 -16.44 8.70
C GLN A 19 -2.42 -17.15 8.67
N ILE A 20 -1.47 -16.63 7.88
CA ILE A 20 -0.09 -17.15 7.82
C ILE A 20 0.60 -17.00 9.17
N ILE A 21 0.51 -15.83 9.81
CA ILE A 21 1.10 -15.58 11.13
C ILE A 21 0.51 -16.55 12.16
N ALA A 22 -0.81 -16.68 12.22
CA ALA A 22 -1.47 -17.60 13.13
C ALA A 22 -1.03 -19.07 12.91
N ARG A 23 -0.82 -19.48 11.65
CA ARG A 23 -0.30 -20.82 11.33
C ARG A 23 1.14 -20.99 11.80
N LEU A 24 2.00 -20.01 11.60
CA LEU A 24 3.40 -20.06 12.05
C LEU A 24 3.50 -20.07 13.58
N ASP A 25 2.74 -19.21 14.27
CA ASP A 25 2.71 -19.10 15.73
C ASP A 25 2.21 -20.37 16.42
N SER A 26 1.41 -21.18 15.72
CA SER A 26 0.99 -22.50 16.22
C SER A 26 2.17 -23.44 16.48
N ASN A 27 3.34 -23.19 15.88
CA ASN A 27 4.53 -24.05 15.92
C ASN A 27 4.27 -25.49 15.43
N GLN A 28 3.21 -25.70 14.66
CA GLN A 28 2.85 -27.00 14.08
C GLN A 28 3.18 -27.13 12.59
N ALA A 29 3.70 -26.05 11.98
CA ALA A 29 4.12 -26.07 10.58
C ALA A 29 5.45 -26.83 10.43
N GLY A 30 5.52 -27.72 9.45
CA GLY A 30 6.77 -28.41 9.11
C GLY A 30 7.73 -27.49 8.35
N LEU A 31 9.03 -27.82 8.31
CA LEU A 31 10.06 -26.97 7.69
C LEU A 31 9.70 -26.48 6.27
N ARG A 32 9.19 -27.38 5.42
CA ARG A 32 8.83 -27.02 4.03
C ARG A 32 7.63 -26.08 3.99
N GLU A 33 6.62 -26.37 4.81
CA GLU A 33 5.43 -25.52 4.95
C GLU A 33 5.82 -24.13 5.45
N THR A 34 6.70 -24.04 6.46
CA THR A 34 7.23 -22.77 6.97
C THR A 34 7.91 -21.96 5.86
N LEU A 35 8.74 -22.60 5.03
CA LEU A 35 9.39 -21.92 3.90
C LEU A 35 8.37 -21.37 2.89
N ASP A 36 7.38 -22.18 2.54
CA ASP A 36 6.35 -21.80 1.57
C ASP A 36 5.48 -20.65 2.14
N LEU A 37 5.09 -20.72 3.42
CA LEU A 37 4.35 -19.68 4.14
C LEU A 37 5.13 -18.37 4.27
N CYS A 38 6.43 -18.43 4.60
CA CYS A 38 7.29 -17.25 4.65
C CYS A 38 7.46 -16.60 3.28
N SER A 39 7.55 -17.41 2.22
CA SER A 39 7.65 -16.91 0.84
C SER A 39 6.35 -16.23 0.41
N GLU A 40 5.20 -16.84 0.72
CA GLU A 40 3.89 -16.24 0.48
C GLU A 40 3.73 -14.93 1.26
N GLY A 41 3.98 -14.95 2.58
CA GLY A 41 3.88 -13.78 3.45
C GLY A 41 4.74 -12.61 2.99
N ARG A 42 5.95 -12.88 2.48
CA ARG A 42 6.80 -11.85 1.87
C ARG A 42 6.11 -11.20 0.66
N GLY A 43 5.55 -11.99 -0.25
CA GLY A 43 4.84 -11.47 -1.42
C GLY A 43 3.65 -10.60 -1.04
N LEU A 44 2.92 -10.97 0.02
CA LEU A 44 1.81 -10.18 0.54
C LEU A 44 2.26 -8.82 1.09
N ILE A 45 3.36 -8.79 1.84
CA ILE A 45 3.93 -7.56 2.39
C ILE A 45 4.40 -6.63 1.27
N GLU A 46 5.08 -7.18 0.25
CA GLU A 46 5.54 -6.41 -0.91
C GLU A 46 4.36 -5.80 -1.68
N TYR A 47 3.29 -6.58 -1.89
CA TYR A 47 2.06 -6.08 -2.51
C TYR A 47 1.41 -4.96 -1.68
N ALA A 48 1.21 -5.20 -0.37
CA ALA A 48 0.59 -4.22 0.52
C ALA A 48 1.39 -2.92 0.61
N ALA A 49 2.73 -3.00 0.62
CA ALA A 49 3.60 -1.84 0.57
C ALA A 49 3.45 -1.06 -0.74
N GLY A 50 3.30 -1.74 -1.88
CA GLY A 50 3.06 -1.12 -3.18
C GLY A 50 1.74 -0.34 -3.24
N GLU A 51 0.66 -0.91 -2.70
CA GLU A 51 -0.64 -0.22 -2.61
C GLU A 51 -0.54 1.06 -1.76
N LEU A 52 0.15 0.98 -0.60
CA LEU A 52 0.35 2.14 0.27
C LEU A 52 1.21 3.23 -0.36
N ASP A 53 2.25 2.86 -1.12
CA ASP A 53 3.08 3.81 -1.87
C ASP A 53 2.26 4.54 -2.95
N ALA A 54 1.41 3.81 -3.68
CA ALA A 54 0.53 4.38 -4.70
C ALA A 54 -0.47 5.39 -4.08
N VAL A 55 -1.07 5.05 -2.94
CA VAL A 55 -1.94 5.97 -2.19
C VAL A 55 -1.15 7.19 -1.71
N GLY A 56 0.06 6.98 -1.18
CA GLY A 56 0.94 8.06 -0.74
C GLY A 56 1.22 9.09 -1.84
N LYS A 57 1.58 8.62 -3.04
CA LYS A 57 1.80 9.47 -4.22
C LYS A 57 0.56 10.25 -4.63
N GLY A 58 -0.61 9.59 -4.68
CA GLY A 58 -1.86 10.27 -5.00
C GLY A 58 -2.21 11.38 -4.01
N LEU A 59 -1.90 11.20 -2.72
CA LEU A 59 -2.08 12.24 -1.71
C LEU A 59 -1.08 13.40 -1.85
N GLU A 60 0.15 13.14 -2.29
CA GLU A 60 1.14 14.17 -2.58
C GLU A 60 0.74 15.02 -3.79
N GLU A 61 0.25 14.38 -4.86
CA GLU A 61 -0.24 15.06 -6.07
C GLU A 61 -1.42 16.00 -5.74
N LEU A 62 -2.41 15.52 -4.97
CA LEU A 62 -3.55 16.34 -4.56
C LEU A 62 -3.11 17.60 -3.78
N LYS A 63 -2.13 17.47 -2.88
CA LYS A 63 -1.57 18.61 -2.13
C LYS A 63 -0.84 19.60 -3.03
N LEU A 64 -0.18 19.12 -4.09
CA LEU A 64 0.49 19.98 -5.05
C LEU A 64 -0.52 20.81 -5.84
N ASP A 65 -1.63 20.22 -6.27
CA ASP A 65 -2.70 20.94 -6.95
C ASP A 65 -3.33 22.02 -6.06
N GLU A 66 -3.58 21.71 -4.78
CA GLU A 66 -4.05 22.70 -3.79
C GLU A 66 -3.06 23.88 -3.63
N LEU A 67 -1.75 23.58 -3.62
CA LEU A 67 -0.71 24.60 -3.55
C LEU A 67 -0.71 25.49 -4.79
N ILE A 68 -0.83 24.90 -5.98
CA ILE A 68 -0.91 25.63 -7.25
C ILE A 68 -2.11 26.58 -7.24
N GLN A 69 -3.30 26.09 -6.87
CA GLN A 69 -4.51 26.91 -6.82
C GLN A 69 -4.35 28.13 -5.88
N ARG A 70 -3.69 27.94 -4.73
CA ARG A 70 -3.42 29.05 -3.81
C ARG A 70 -2.43 30.06 -4.39
N LEU A 71 -1.39 29.59 -5.09
CA LEU A 71 -0.40 30.46 -5.72
C LEU A 71 -1.00 31.26 -6.88
N GLU A 72 -1.82 30.63 -7.73
CA GLU A 72 -2.53 31.30 -8.83
C GLU A 72 -3.54 32.32 -8.31
N GLY A 73 -4.29 31.98 -7.25
CA GLY A 73 -5.20 32.91 -6.58
C GLY A 73 -4.50 34.11 -5.94
N ALA A 74 -3.28 33.92 -5.43
CA ALA A 74 -2.48 35.00 -4.85
C ALA A 74 -1.78 35.88 -5.90
N ALA A 75 -1.44 35.33 -7.07
CA ALA A 75 -0.81 36.06 -8.18
C ALA A 75 -1.81 36.88 -9.02
N GLY A 76 -3.11 36.67 -8.83
CA GLY A 76 -4.18 37.32 -9.58
C GLY A 76 -4.68 38.67 -9.03
N ASP A 77 -4.19 39.15 -7.88
CA ASP A 77 -4.61 40.44 -7.31
C ASP A 77 -3.65 41.56 -7.76
N PRO A 78 -4.02 42.41 -8.73
CA PRO A 78 -3.19 43.56 -9.07
C PRO A 78 -3.15 44.54 -7.88
N PRO A 79 -1.99 45.15 -7.57
CA PRO A 79 -1.89 46.09 -6.47
C PRO A 79 -2.90 47.23 -6.66
N PRO A 80 -3.57 47.70 -5.59
CA PRO A 80 -4.54 48.77 -5.70
C PRO A 80 -3.87 50.01 -6.31
N ALA A 81 -4.41 50.47 -7.44
CA ALA A 81 -3.92 51.65 -8.13
C ALA A 81 -3.97 52.85 -7.18
N ALA A 82 -2.80 53.45 -6.94
CA ALA A 82 -2.60 54.63 -6.11
C ALA A 82 -3.14 55.91 -6.75
#